data_AF-A0AAN8FWS4-F1
#
_entry.id   AF-A0AAN8FWS4-F1
#
_cell.length_a   1.000
_cell.length_b   1.000
_cell.length_c   1.000
_cell.angle_alpha   90.00
_cell.angle_beta   90.00
_cell.angle_gamma   90.00
#
_symmetry.space_group_name_H-M   'P 1'
#
loop_
_entity.id
_entity.type
_entity.pdbx_description
1 polymer ?
#
loop_
_entity_poly.entity_id
_entity_poly.type
_entity_poly.pdbx_seq_one_letter_code
_entity_poly.pdbx_strand_id
1 'polypeptide(L)'
;MHNRPHHDSLRQTVQKTKGLHTRPRHDSPRHILDQNITDLFTAADDEMNDLLNHHNFNYILNSEVCAQNKLYIVAFIHSATEKRKERDLIRNTWGRVKQIRGELIAAIFVLAATSNQTLQQEIETEAKAYGDMVQGEFVDSYRNLTYKHIMALSWITHNCPDVKYILKADDDTMVNLYNMVDYLHVTKPTNRFLYCSPYYFHRPIRDRRDKWYVPEKDYPFGLYPGYCEGFAYIITPDVATRFLNVSRTMKYYWIDDLYVTGILNLQAKIPFTKMAIHHTYENMKERDTTSEVNNYMFILAKYSQMRQFWDNTWSAIVRFNK
;
A
#
# COMPACT_ATOMS: atom_id res chain seq x y z
N MET A 1 -61.69 29.41 48.91
CA MET A 1 -62.10 28.77 50.18
C MET A 1 -61.64 27.33 50.15
N HIS A 2 -60.81 26.97 51.15
CA HIS A 2 -60.53 25.63 51.72
C HIS A 2 -60.03 24.50 50.80
N ASN A 3 -59.25 23.51 51.23
CA ASN A 3 -58.21 23.31 52.25
C ASN A 3 -57.57 21.94 51.85
N ARG A 4 -56.25 21.77 51.97
CA ARG A 4 -55.54 20.45 51.91
C ARG A 4 -55.90 19.59 53.17
N PRO A 5 -55.55 18.29 53.36
CA PRO A 5 -54.30 17.60 52.95
C PRO A 5 -54.24 16.04 52.77
N HIS A 6 -53.06 15.58 52.32
CA HIS A 6 -52.28 14.33 52.56
C HIS A 6 -52.94 12.94 52.73
N HIS A 7 -52.45 11.93 51.98
CA HIS A 7 -51.73 10.77 52.55
C HIS A 7 -51.04 9.87 51.49
N ASP A 8 -49.83 9.43 51.83
CA ASP A 8 -48.98 8.44 51.16
C ASP A 8 -49.60 7.03 51.07
N SER A 9 -49.30 6.29 50.00
CA SER A 9 -48.85 4.89 50.12
C SER A 9 -48.17 4.37 48.86
N LEU A 10 -46.87 4.06 49.00
CA LEU A 10 -46.10 3.16 48.15
C LEU A 10 -46.67 1.74 48.17
N ARG A 11 -46.79 1.07 47.01
CA ARG A 11 -46.58 -0.39 46.87
C ARG A 11 -46.42 -0.82 45.40
N GLN A 12 -45.16 -1.10 45.06
CA GLN A 12 -44.64 -2.23 44.27
C GLN A 12 -45.41 -2.66 43.01
N THR A 13 -44.84 -2.32 41.84
CA THR A 13 -45.05 -3.10 40.61
C THR A 13 -43.76 -3.82 40.24
N VAL A 14 -43.80 -5.14 40.33
CA VAL A 14 -42.72 -6.07 39.98
C VAL A 14 -42.36 -5.94 38.51
N GLN A 15 -41.12 -5.53 38.21
CA GLN A 15 -40.52 -5.66 36.88
C GLN A 15 -40.29 -7.14 36.59
N LYS A 16 -41.08 -7.71 35.67
CA LYS A 16 -40.71 -8.94 34.96
C LYS A 16 -39.66 -8.56 33.90
N THR A 17 -38.39 -8.81 34.21
CA THR A 17 -37.31 -8.90 33.23
C THR A 17 -37.60 -10.07 32.28
N LYS A 18 -38.20 -9.77 31.11
CA LYS A 18 -38.12 -10.67 29.97
C LYS A 18 -36.67 -10.66 29.49
N GLY A 19 -36.01 -11.81 29.57
CA GLY A 19 -34.67 -12.00 29.04
C GLY A 19 -34.59 -11.54 27.59
N LEU A 20 -33.64 -10.64 27.32
CA LEU A 20 -33.17 -10.42 25.96
C LEU A 20 -32.49 -11.71 25.52
N HIS A 21 -33.22 -12.55 24.78
CA HIS A 21 -32.59 -13.48 23.86
C HIS A 21 -31.80 -12.63 22.86
N THR A 22 -30.48 -12.59 23.04
CA THR A 22 -29.55 -12.17 22.00
C THR A 22 -29.74 -13.10 20.82
N ARG A 23 -30.42 -12.63 19.77
CA ARG A 23 -30.43 -13.31 18.47
C ARG A 23 -28.96 -13.49 18.03
N PRO A 24 -28.57 -14.65 17.49
CA PRO A 24 -27.25 -14.80 16.89
C PRO A 24 -27.11 -13.71 15.82
N ARG A 25 -26.01 -12.95 15.86
CA ARG A 25 -25.69 -12.05 14.74
C ARG A 25 -25.45 -12.95 13.55
N HIS A 26 -26.36 -12.94 12.58
CA HIS A 26 -26.06 -13.51 11.28
C HIS A 26 -24.98 -12.66 10.65
N ASP A 27 -23.79 -13.24 10.47
CA ASP A 27 -22.70 -12.59 9.78
C ASP A 27 -23.12 -12.23 8.36
N SER A 28 -22.73 -11.04 7.90
CA SER A 28 -23.06 -10.60 6.56
C SER A 28 -22.45 -11.56 5.52
N PRO A 29 -23.06 -11.75 4.33
CA PRO A 29 -22.47 -12.57 3.27
C PRO A 29 -21.03 -12.18 2.93
N ARG A 30 -20.69 -10.89 3.11
CA ARG A 30 -19.34 -10.38 2.94
C ARG A 30 -18.38 -10.89 4.01
N HIS A 31 -18.80 -10.89 5.26
CA HIS A 31 -17.97 -11.40 6.37
C HIS A 31 -17.64 -12.89 6.19
N ILE A 32 -18.63 -13.69 5.78
CA ILE A 32 -18.44 -15.12 5.51
C ILE A 32 -17.42 -15.34 4.38
N LEU A 33 -17.53 -14.56 3.28
CA LEU A 33 -16.56 -14.63 2.19
C LEU A 33 -15.15 -14.26 2.65
N ASP A 34 -15.00 -13.17 3.39
CA ASP A 34 -13.72 -12.71 3.91
C ASP A 34 -13.10 -13.76 4.87
N GLN A 35 -13.91 -14.45 5.67
CA GLN A 35 -13.42 -15.57 6.50
C GLN A 35 -12.96 -16.75 5.64
N ASN A 36 -13.75 -17.17 4.64
CA ASN A 36 -13.37 -18.28 3.76
C ASN A 36 -12.08 -18.00 2.98
N ILE A 37 -11.87 -16.75 2.56
CA ILE A 37 -10.62 -16.33 1.92
C ILE A 37 -9.47 -16.42 2.92
N THR A 38 -9.67 -15.95 4.15
CA THR A 38 -8.66 -16.06 5.20
C THR A 38 -8.25 -17.51 5.44
N ASP A 39 -9.23 -18.41 5.52
CA ASP A 39 -9.00 -19.84 5.73
C ASP A 39 -8.24 -20.49 4.56
N LEU A 40 -8.58 -20.12 3.31
CA LEU A 40 -7.86 -20.60 2.11
C LEU A 40 -6.37 -20.22 2.12
N PHE A 41 -6.05 -19.05 2.65
CA PHE A 41 -4.69 -18.53 2.66
C PHE A 41 -3.95 -18.75 3.98
N THR A 42 -4.56 -19.35 5.00
CA THR A 42 -3.84 -19.70 6.21
C THR A 42 -2.90 -20.86 5.88
N ALA A 43 -1.59 -20.63 5.99
CA ALA A 43 -0.59 -21.63 5.61
C ALA A 43 -0.58 -22.77 6.63
N ALA A 44 -0.54 -24.01 6.13
CA ALA A 44 -0.02 -25.13 6.91
C ALA A 44 1.51 -25.05 6.97
N ASP A 45 2.13 -25.72 7.95
CA ASP A 45 3.59 -25.67 8.16
C ASP A 45 4.39 -26.09 6.91
N ASP A 46 3.87 -27.02 6.12
CA ASP A 46 4.47 -27.51 4.87
C ASP A 46 4.27 -26.58 3.66
N GLU A 47 3.41 -25.57 3.79
CA GLU A 47 3.18 -24.53 2.77
C GLU A 47 3.92 -23.22 3.08
N MET A 48 4.67 -23.15 4.18
CA MET A 48 5.45 -21.98 4.53
C MET A 48 6.58 -21.73 3.51
N ASN A 49 6.64 -20.51 2.99
CA ASN A 49 7.67 -20.05 2.08
C ASN A 49 8.77 -19.32 2.85
N ASP A 50 10.03 -19.72 2.69
CA ASP A 50 11.12 -19.15 3.49
C ASP A 50 11.33 -17.64 3.29
N LEU A 51 11.32 -17.18 2.04
CA LEU A 51 11.47 -15.76 1.72
C LEU A 51 10.30 -14.94 2.29
N LEU A 52 9.07 -15.41 2.09
CA LEU A 52 7.87 -14.67 2.48
C LEU A 52 7.56 -14.79 3.97
N ASN A 53 7.45 -16.00 4.49
CA ASN A 53 6.96 -16.27 5.83
C ASN A 53 8.04 -16.03 6.90
N HIS A 54 9.31 -16.29 6.58
CA HIS A 54 10.41 -15.99 7.50
C HIS A 54 11.00 -14.60 7.30
N HIS A 55 10.72 -13.95 6.16
CA HIS A 55 11.35 -12.70 5.73
C HIS A 55 12.87 -12.83 5.56
N ASN A 56 13.34 -14.03 5.22
CA ASN A 56 14.76 -14.35 5.04
C ASN A 56 15.26 -13.88 3.66
N PHE A 57 15.13 -12.58 3.38
CA PHE A 57 15.63 -12.01 2.14
C PHE A 57 17.12 -11.74 2.22
N ASN A 58 17.85 -12.22 1.21
CA ASN A 58 19.19 -11.77 0.91
C ASN A 58 19.13 -10.53 0.00
N TYR A 59 20.05 -9.60 0.21
CA TYR A 59 20.13 -8.35 -0.53
C TYR A 59 21.44 -8.31 -1.33
N ILE A 60 21.33 -8.20 -2.66
CA ILE A 60 22.47 -7.99 -3.57
C ILE A 60 22.96 -6.55 -3.44
N LEU A 61 22.02 -5.60 -3.37
CA LEU A 61 22.28 -4.18 -3.19
C LEU A 61 21.46 -3.65 -2.02
N ASN A 62 22.06 -2.73 -1.27
CA ASN A 62 21.48 -2.13 -0.09
C ASN A 62 21.65 -0.61 -0.12
N SER A 63 20.67 0.12 0.40
CA SER A 63 20.67 1.59 0.46
C SER A 63 20.97 2.08 1.87
N GLU A 64 21.66 3.20 2.02
CA GLU A 64 21.93 3.81 3.33
C GLU A 64 21.02 5.00 3.64
N VAL A 65 19.93 5.16 2.89
CA VAL A 65 19.08 6.37 2.92
C VAL A 65 18.53 6.71 4.33
N CYS A 66 18.31 5.69 5.15
CA CYS A 66 17.79 5.81 6.51
C CYS A 66 18.88 5.83 7.60
N ALA A 67 20.15 5.59 7.27
CA ALA A 67 21.22 5.46 8.26
C ALA A 67 21.50 6.76 9.03
N GLN A 68 21.21 7.92 8.43
CA GLN A 68 21.55 9.24 8.99
C GLN A 68 20.34 10.19 9.12
N ASN A 69 19.15 9.77 8.67
CA ASN A 69 18.01 10.68 8.51
C ASN A 69 16.76 10.13 9.20
N LYS A 70 16.13 10.98 10.03
CA LYS A 70 14.76 10.76 10.49
C LYS A 70 13.81 11.19 9.38
N LEU A 71 13.43 10.24 8.54
CA LEU A 71 12.56 10.50 7.39
C LEU A 71 11.11 10.67 7.85
N TYR A 72 10.42 11.63 7.26
CA TYR A 72 8.98 11.74 7.37
C TYR A 72 8.30 10.73 6.44
N ILE A 73 8.75 10.67 5.18
CA ILE A 73 8.28 9.69 4.20
C ILE A 73 9.47 8.95 3.62
N VAL A 74 9.39 7.62 3.58
CA VAL A 74 10.20 6.79 2.69
C VAL A 74 9.29 6.19 1.62
N ALA A 75 9.56 6.54 0.37
CA ALA A 75 8.88 5.96 -0.79
C ALA A 75 9.68 4.77 -1.30
N PHE A 76 9.06 3.61 -1.42
CA PHE A 76 9.63 2.47 -2.13
C PHE A 76 8.92 2.29 -3.46
N ILE A 77 9.70 2.27 -4.54
CA ILE A 77 9.22 2.20 -5.91
C ILE A 77 9.54 0.82 -6.45
N HIS A 78 8.52 0.05 -6.82
CA HIS A 78 8.73 -1.17 -7.57
C HIS A 78 9.24 -0.84 -8.96
N SER A 79 10.43 -1.35 -9.31
CA SER A 79 10.97 -1.21 -10.65
C SER A 79 11.58 -2.52 -11.14
N ALA A 80 11.55 -2.71 -12.45
CA ALA A 80 12.20 -3.84 -13.11
C ALA A 80 13.65 -3.48 -13.44
N THR A 81 14.53 -4.47 -13.51
CA THR A 81 15.96 -4.28 -13.75
C THR A 81 16.29 -3.40 -14.97
N GLU A 82 15.57 -3.60 -16.07
CA GLU A 82 15.70 -2.93 -17.36
C GLU A 82 15.11 -1.50 -17.42
N LYS A 83 14.30 -1.11 -16.42
CA LYS A 83 13.56 0.16 -16.41
C LYS A 83 14.36 1.34 -15.87
N ARG A 84 15.60 1.48 -16.35
CA ARG A 84 16.48 2.59 -15.94
C ARG A 84 15.89 3.96 -16.26
N LYS A 85 15.22 4.09 -17.41
CA LYS A 85 14.66 5.35 -17.90
C LYS A 85 13.54 5.85 -17.00
N GLU A 86 12.70 4.95 -16.51
CA GLU A 86 11.61 5.20 -15.57
C GLU A 86 12.16 5.67 -14.22
N ARG A 87 13.18 4.97 -13.71
CA ARG A 87 13.88 5.39 -12.48
C ARG A 87 14.48 6.78 -12.63
N ASP A 88 15.15 7.07 -13.75
CA ASP A 88 15.72 8.40 -14.01
C ASP A 88 14.64 9.48 -14.15
N LEU A 89 13.47 9.20 -14.75
CA LEU A 89 12.34 10.14 -14.78
C LEU A 89 11.85 10.47 -13.37
N ILE A 90 11.69 9.47 -12.52
CA ILE A 90 11.30 9.67 -11.12
C ILE A 90 12.36 10.49 -10.37
N ARG A 91 13.65 10.14 -10.51
CA ARG A 91 14.78 10.88 -9.91
C ARG A 91 14.86 12.33 -10.37
N ASN A 92 14.49 12.61 -11.61
CA ASN A 92 14.50 13.97 -12.17
C ASN A 92 13.24 14.78 -11.85
N THR A 93 12.22 14.14 -11.28
CA THR A 93 10.92 14.75 -10.96
C THR A 93 10.56 14.62 -9.48
N TRP A 94 9.53 13.86 -9.13
CA TRP A 94 9.00 13.82 -7.77
C TRP A 94 9.94 13.12 -6.78
N GLY A 95 10.68 12.08 -7.20
CA GLY A 95 11.67 11.39 -6.36
C GLY A 95 12.89 12.23 -5.98
N ARG A 96 13.07 13.39 -6.65
CA ARG A 96 14.12 14.37 -6.35
C ARG A 96 13.82 15.23 -5.14
N VAL A 97 12.55 15.36 -4.76
CA VAL A 97 12.13 16.24 -3.66
C VAL A 97 12.55 15.60 -2.33
N LYS A 98 13.52 16.23 -1.65
CA LYS A 98 14.09 15.72 -0.39
C LYS A 98 13.48 16.35 0.87
N GLN A 99 12.81 17.48 0.73
CA GLN A 99 12.21 18.17 1.87
C GLN A 99 10.99 19.00 1.45
N ILE A 100 9.91 18.92 2.22
CA ILE A 100 8.70 19.74 2.08
C ILE A 100 8.24 20.14 3.49
N ARG A 101 7.97 21.42 3.75
CA ARG A 101 7.58 21.94 5.08
C ARG A 101 8.52 21.53 6.23
N GLY A 102 9.81 21.36 5.95
CA GLY A 102 10.80 20.91 6.93
C GLY A 102 10.90 19.39 7.07
N GLU A 103 9.93 18.63 6.56
CA GLU A 103 9.89 17.18 6.63
C GLU A 103 10.77 16.52 5.57
N LEU A 104 11.63 15.58 5.98
CA LEU A 104 12.56 14.88 5.10
C LEU A 104 11.87 13.73 4.34
N ILE A 105 12.14 13.63 3.06
CA ILE A 105 11.54 12.62 2.17
C ILE A 105 12.65 11.93 1.40
N ALA A 106 12.54 10.61 1.28
CA ALA A 106 13.41 9.86 0.40
C ALA A 106 12.64 8.87 -0.46
N ALA A 107 13.23 8.51 -1.61
CA ALA A 107 12.73 7.51 -2.52
C ALA A 107 13.82 6.45 -2.70
N ILE A 108 13.43 5.18 -2.67
CA ILE A 108 14.27 4.03 -2.99
C ILE A 108 13.62 3.20 -4.09
N PHE A 109 14.43 2.66 -4.99
CA PHE A 109 14.00 1.72 -6.00
C PHE A 109 14.23 0.29 -5.52
N VAL A 110 13.17 -0.51 -5.57
CA VAL A 110 13.19 -1.90 -5.14
C VAL A 110 13.20 -2.78 -6.39
N LEU A 111 14.29 -3.54 -6.52
CA LEU A 111 14.55 -4.44 -7.65
C LEU A 111 14.65 -5.89 -7.15
N ALA A 112 14.67 -6.81 -8.12
CA ALA A 112 14.96 -8.21 -7.90
C ALA A 112 16.16 -8.63 -8.78
N ALA A 113 16.65 -9.85 -8.62
CA ALA A 113 17.83 -10.34 -9.31
C ALA A 113 17.58 -10.53 -10.81
N THR A 114 18.62 -10.31 -11.60
CA THR A 114 18.68 -10.64 -13.02
C THR A 114 19.82 -11.60 -13.29
N SER A 115 19.61 -12.56 -14.20
CA SER A 115 20.68 -13.45 -14.68
C SER A 115 21.54 -12.79 -15.76
N ASN A 116 21.16 -11.60 -16.25
CA ASN A 116 21.93 -10.85 -17.23
C ASN A 116 23.06 -10.07 -16.54
N GLN A 117 24.30 -10.56 -16.70
CA GLN A 117 25.48 -9.97 -16.07
C GLN A 117 25.74 -8.53 -16.50
N THR A 118 25.54 -8.19 -17.78
CA THR A 118 25.70 -6.81 -18.26
C THR A 118 24.70 -5.88 -17.57
N LEU A 119 23.43 -6.29 -17.50
CA LEU A 119 22.40 -5.52 -16.83
C LEU A 119 22.68 -5.38 -15.32
N GLN A 120 23.19 -6.43 -14.68
CA GLN A 120 23.60 -6.39 -13.27
C GLN A 120 24.73 -5.37 -13.04
N GLN A 121 25.76 -5.32 -13.91
CA GLN A 121 26.83 -4.32 -13.83
C GLN A 121 26.33 -2.88 -14.03
N GLU A 122 25.36 -2.68 -14.93
CA GLU A 122 24.70 -1.38 -15.12
C GLU A 122 23.93 -0.95 -13.86
N ILE A 123 23.24 -1.89 -13.21
CA ILE A 123 22.51 -1.67 -11.96
C ILE A 123 23.46 -1.37 -10.80
N GLU A 124 24.59 -2.07 -10.69
CA GLU A 124 25.61 -1.79 -9.66
C GLU A 124 26.23 -0.39 -9.86
N THR A 125 26.48 -0.01 -11.11
CA THR A 125 26.96 1.34 -11.46
C THR A 125 25.92 2.40 -11.10
N GLU A 126 24.63 2.13 -11.37
CA GLU A 126 23.53 2.99 -10.95
C GLU A 126 23.46 3.14 -9.43
N ALA A 127 23.45 2.02 -8.71
CA ALA A 127 23.34 2.00 -7.26
C ALA A 127 24.50 2.75 -6.60
N LYS A 128 25.72 2.61 -7.13
CA LYS A 128 26.88 3.38 -6.67
C LYS A 128 26.74 4.88 -6.92
N ALA A 129 26.10 5.28 -8.01
CA ALA A 129 25.94 6.68 -8.35
C ALA A 129 24.86 7.39 -7.50
N TYR A 130 23.77 6.70 -7.15
CA TYR A 130 22.62 7.32 -6.50
C TYR A 130 22.36 6.88 -5.06
N GLY A 131 22.85 5.71 -4.64
CA GLY A 131 22.66 5.18 -3.28
C GLY A 131 21.22 4.86 -2.91
N ASP A 132 20.31 4.80 -3.88
CA ASP A 132 18.85 4.73 -3.68
C ASP A 132 18.24 3.39 -4.12
N MET A 133 19.03 2.30 -4.12
CA MET A 133 18.59 1.00 -4.61
C MET A 133 18.65 -0.08 -3.53
N VAL A 134 17.59 -0.89 -3.47
CA VAL A 134 17.53 -2.14 -2.69
C VAL A 134 17.20 -3.25 -3.68
N GLN A 135 18.06 -4.27 -3.76
CA GLN A 135 17.89 -5.39 -4.70
C GLN A 135 17.87 -6.72 -3.96
N GLY A 136 16.78 -7.47 -4.11
CA GLY A 136 16.64 -8.81 -3.52
C GLY A 136 17.22 -9.91 -4.39
N GLU A 137 17.74 -10.96 -3.74
CA GLU A 137 18.30 -12.16 -4.40
C GLU A 137 17.19 -13.18 -4.78
N PHE A 138 16.21 -12.75 -5.56
CA PHE A 138 15.19 -13.63 -6.15
C PHE A 138 14.86 -13.19 -7.56
N VAL A 139 14.32 -14.09 -8.39
CA VAL A 139 14.05 -13.81 -9.81
C VAL A 139 13.04 -12.68 -9.97
N ASP A 140 13.38 -11.65 -10.77
CA ASP A 140 12.43 -10.61 -11.14
C ASP A 140 11.37 -11.16 -12.12
N SER A 141 10.12 -11.24 -11.65
CA SER A 141 8.99 -11.64 -12.50
C SER A 141 7.69 -11.08 -11.93
N TYR A 142 6.67 -10.95 -12.79
CA TYR A 142 5.32 -10.55 -12.36
C TYR A 142 4.77 -11.41 -11.23
N ARG A 143 5.07 -12.72 -11.24
CA ARG A 143 4.63 -13.60 -10.16
C ARG A 143 5.34 -13.26 -8.86
N ASN A 144 6.64 -12.96 -8.91
CA ASN A 144 7.45 -12.67 -7.73
C ASN A 144 7.34 -11.23 -7.21
N LEU A 145 6.41 -10.40 -7.72
CA LEU A 145 6.19 -9.05 -7.20
C LEU A 145 5.87 -9.04 -5.70
N THR A 146 5.17 -10.07 -5.22
CA THR A 146 4.85 -10.19 -3.79
C THR A 146 6.11 -10.35 -2.93
N TYR A 147 7.13 -11.07 -3.38
CA TYR A 147 8.42 -11.12 -2.68
C TYR A 147 9.09 -9.75 -2.66
N LYS A 148 9.07 -9.02 -3.79
CA LYS A 148 9.58 -7.65 -3.88
C LYS A 148 8.89 -6.70 -2.90
N HIS A 149 7.57 -6.83 -2.77
CA HIS A 149 6.75 -6.02 -1.88
C HIS A 149 7.03 -6.31 -0.40
N ILE A 150 6.99 -7.57 0.00
CA ILE A 150 7.25 -7.99 1.38
C ILE A 150 8.71 -7.71 1.77
N MET A 151 9.65 -7.89 0.85
CA MET A 151 11.04 -7.49 1.04
C MET A 151 11.16 -5.99 1.29
N ALA A 152 10.50 -5.15 0.50
CA ALA A 152 10.55 -3.69 0.70
C ALA A 152 10.01 -3.30 2.09
N LEU A 153 8.87 -3.85 2.49
CA LEU A 153 8.31 -3.60 3.82
C LEU A 153 9.24 -4.09 4.92
N SER A 154 9.80 -5.30 4.78
CA SER A 154 10.76 -5.86 5.73
C SER A 154 11.97 -4.94 5.85
N TRP A 155 12.60 -4.59 4.72
CA TRP A 155 13.76 -3.74 4.66
C TRP A 155 13.51 -2.38 5.34
N ILE A 156 12.42 -1.69 5.03
CA ILE A 156 12.08 -0.39 5.61
C ILE A 156 11.83 -0.51 7.11
N THR A 157 11.10 -1.54 7.55
CA THR A 157 10.78 -1.73 8.97
C THR A 157 12.04 -1.97 9.81
N HIS A 158 13.08 -2.58 9.22
CA HIS A 158 14.37 -2.80 9.89
C HIS A 158 15.32 -1.59 9.78
N ASN A 159 15.40 -0.95 8.62
CA ASN A 159 16.43 0.08 8.35
C ASN A 159 15.96 1.52 8.61
N CYS A 160 14.65 1.76 8.72
CA CYS A 160 14.07 3.08 8.88
C CYS A 160 13.16 3.17 10.13
N PRO A 161 13.67 2.87 11.35
CA PRO A 161 12.84 2.70 12.54
C PRO A 161 12.06 3.96 12.95
N ASP A 162 12.54 5.15 12.58
CA ASP A 162 11.94 6.43 12.94
C ASP A 162 11.01 7.02 11.86
N VAL A 163 10.78 6.30 10.75
CA VAL A 163 9.99 6.84 9.63
C VAL A 163 8.54 7.11 10.04
N LYS A 164 7.94 8.22 9.59
CA LYS A 164 6.53 8.53 9.91
C LYS A 164 5.53 7.85 8.99
N TYR A 165 5.85 7.75 7.70
CA TYR A 165 5.01 7.14 6.70
C TYR A 165 5.83 6.38 5.65
N ILE A 166 5.24 5.29 5.16
CA ILE A 166 5.82 4.47 4.10
C ILE A 166 4.91 4.59 2.89
N LEU A 167 5.47 5.07 1.78
CA LEU A 167 4.78 5.24 0.51
C LEU A 167 5.19 4.12 -0.45
N LYS A 168 4.22 3.37 -0.97
CA LYS A 168 4.42 2.45 -2.09
C LYS A 168 4.04 3.17 -3.38
N ALA A 169 4.85 3.03 -4.43
CA ALA A 169 4.49 3.44 -5.79
C ALA A 169 5.04 2.46 -6.84
N ASP A 170 4.43 2.40 -8.02
CA ASP A 170 5.04 1.79 -9.20
C ASP A 170 5.88 2.79 -9.98
N ASP A 171 6.83 2.31 -10.79
CA ASP A 171 7.71 3.16 -11.60
C ASP A 171 7.03 3.89 -12.77
N ASP A 172 5.73 3.66 -12.94
CA ASP A 172 4.85 4.37 -13.86
C ASP A 172 3.83 5.29 -13.16
N THR A 173 4.06 5.59 -11.88
CA THR A 173 3.21 6.47 -11.08
C THR A 173 3.94 7.74 -10.66
N MET A 174 3.33 8.90 -10.91
CA MET A 174 3.77 10.19 -10.36
C MET A 174 3.04 10.48 -9.06
N VAL A 175 3.78 10.96 -8.05
CA VAL A 175 3.24 11.32 -6.75
C VAL A 175 3.33 12.82 -6.53
N ASN A 176 2.21 13.47 -6.22
CA ASN A 176 2.21 14.86 -5.81
C ASN A 176 2.59 14.97 -4.32
N LEU A 177 3.90 14.90 -4.04
CA LEU A 177 4.43 14.92 -2.68
C LEU A 177 4.06 16.19 -1.90
N TYR A 178 3.88 17.33 -2.57
CA TYR A 178 3.47 18.58 -1.91
C TYR A 178 2.07 18.44 -1.31
N ASN A 179 1.11 18.02 -2.12
CA ASN A 179 -0.25 17.76 -1.68
C ASN A 179 -0.30 16.65 -0.61
N MET A 180 0.51 15.61 -0.78
CA MET A 180 0.61 14.52 0.19
C MET A 180 1.08 14.99 1.57
N VAL A 181 2.15 15.78 1.61
CA VAL A 181 2.68 16.32 2.87
C VAL A 181 1.67 17.25 3.50
N ASP A 182 1.02 18.14 2.73
CA ASP A 182 -0.03 19.02 3.24
C ASP A 182 -1.18 18.24 3.88
N TYR A 183 -1.66 17.20 3.20
CA TYR A 183 -2.69 16.31 3.73
C TYR A 183 -2.27 15.63 5.04
N LEU A 184 -1.05 15.09 5.11
CA LEU A 184 -0.53 14.40 6.31
C LEU A 184 -0.29 15.37 7.48
N HIS A 185 0.10 16.62 7.21
CA HIS A 185 0.22 17.66 8.23
C HIS A 185 -1.13 18.07 8.83
N VAL A 186 -2.19 18.07 8.02
CA VAL A 186 -3.54 18.41 8.49
C VAL A 186 -4.16 17.25 9.25
N THR A 187 -4.06 16.04 8.71
CA THR A 187 -4.74 14.85 9.27
C THR A 187 -3.96 14.13 10.36
N LYS A 188 -2.62 14.21 10.33
CA LYS A 188 -1.68 13.62 11.30
C LYS A 188 -2.02 12.18 11.72
N PRO A 189 -2.26 11.24 10.79
CA PRO A 189 -2.58 9.87 11.15
C PRO A 189 -1.41 9.20 11.87
N THR A 190 -1.66 8.65 13.06
CA THR A 190 -0.59 8.10 13.90
C THR A 190 -0.50 6.58 13.90
N ASN A 191 -1.59 5.87 13.59
CA ASN A 191 -1.64 4.41 13.56
C ASN A 191 -2.76 3.89 12.66
N ARG A 192 -2.67 2.61 12.27
CA ARG A 192 -3.69 1.90 11.48
C ARG A 192 -4.17 2.68 10.26
N PHE A 193 -3.26 3.41 9.63
CA PHE A 193 -3.56 4.26 8.50
C PHE A 193 -3.09 3.56 7.22
N LEU A 194 -4.05 3.27 6.35
CA LEU A 194 -3.83 2.75 5.01
C LEU A 194 -4.64 3.61 4.04
N TYR A 195 -3.95 4.52 3.35
CA TYR A 195 -4.57 5.47 2.44
C TYR A 195 -4.29 5.09 1.00
N CYS A 196 -5.35 4.83 0.25
CA CYS A 196 -5.29 4.35 -1.12
C CYS A 196 -6.65 4.51 -1.83
N SER A 197 -6.69 4.09 -3.09
CA SER A 197 -7.94 3.85 -3.82
C SER A 197 -8.30 2.38 -3.58
N PRO A 198 -9.39 2.07 -2.85
CA PRO A 198 -9.77 0.68 -2.63
C PRO A 198 -10.63 0.14 -3.78
N TYR A 199 -10.23 -1.00 -4.36
CA TYR A 199 -11.11 -1.85 -5.15
C TYR A 199 -12.04 -2.63 -4.23
N TYR A 200 -13.34 -2.53 -4.51
CA TYR A 200 -14.35 -3.42 -3.97
C TYR A 200 -14.98 -4.21 -5.11
N PHE A 201 -15.37 -5.45 -4.82
CA PHE A 201 -16.10 -6.32 -5.76
C PHE A 201 -15.34 -6.69 -7.05
N HIS A 202 -14.01 -6.58 -7.05
CA HIS A 202 -13.19 -7.06 -8.16
C HIS A 202 -13.22 -8.59 -8.24
N ARG A 203 -13.17 -9.14 -9.45
CA ARG A 203 -13.25 -10.58 -9.71
C ARG A 203 -11.91 -11.12 -10.21
N PRO A 204 -11.53 -12.36 -9.87
CA PRO A 204 -10.40 -13.01 -10.51
C PRO A 204 -10.64 -13.13 -12.03
N ILE A 205 -9.63 -12.78 -12.83
CA ILE A 205 -9.71 -12.92 -14.28
C ILE A 205 -9.57 -14.39 -14.65
N ARG A 206 -10.53 -14.92 -15.41
CA ARG A 206 -10.58 -16.34 -15.80
C ARG A 206 -10.20 -16.59 -17.27
N ASP A 207 -9.88 -15.55 -18.04
CA ASP A 207 -9.34 -15.70 -19.39
C ASP A 207 -7.85 -16.06 -19.31
N ARG A 208 -7.48 -17.25 -19.79
CA ARG A 208 -6.09 -17.78 -19.79
C ARG A 208 -5.10 -16.94 -20.58
N ARG A 209 -5.58 -16.04 -21.45
CA ARG A 209 -4.73 -15.15 -22.27
C ARG A 209 -4.37 -13.86 -21.54
N ASP A 210 -5.07 -13.55 -20.45
CA ASP A 210 -4.77 -12.37 -19.65
C ASP A 210 -3.55 -12.64 -18.77
N LYS A 211 -2.64 -11.67 -18.68
CA LYS A 211 -1.46 -11.76 -17.80
C LYS A 211 -1.84 -11.91 -16.33
N TRP A 212 -3.04 -11.47 -15.95
CA TRP A 212 -3.64 -11.57 -14.62
C TRP A 212 -4.56 -12.77 -14.44
N TYR A 213 -4.48 -13.77 -15.32
CA TYR A 213 -5.26 -15.01 -15.20
C TYR A 213 -5.03 -15.71 -13.86
N VAL A 214 -6.14 -16.04 -13.20
CA VAL A 214 -6.17 -16.82 -11.97
C VAL A 214 -7.02 -18.07 -12.17
N PRO A 215 -6.43 -19.28 -12.09
CA PRO A 215 -7.17 -20.53 -12.08
C PRO A 215 -8.15 -20.61 -10.89
N GLU A 216 -9.30 -21.26 -11.09
CA GLU A 216 -10.27 -21.49 -10.01
C GLU A 216 -9.68 -22.32 -8.86
N LYS A 217 -8.79 -23.26 -9.17
CA LYS A 217 -8.05 -24.04 -8.16
C LYS A 217 -7.15 -23.18 -7.25
N ASP A 218 -6.64 -22.05 -7.73
CA ASP A 218 -5.73 -21.18 -6.98
C ASP A 218 -6.54 -20.15 -6.17
N TYR A 219 -7.74 -19.81 -6.62
CA TYR A 219 -8.69 -18.94 -5.94
C TYR A 219 -10.12 -19.32 -6.36
N PRO A 220 -10.88 -20.07 -5.54
CA PRO A 220 -12.20 -20.60 -5.91
C PRO A 220 -13.34 -19.60 -5.73
N PHE A 221 -13.08 -18.44 -5.12
CA PHE A 221 -14.13 -17.47 -4.83
C PHE A 221 -14.38 -16.54 -6.02
N GLY A 222 -15.63 -16.03 -6.12
CA GLY A 222 -16.04 -15.16 -7.22
C GLY A 222 -15.58 -13.71 -7.08
N LEU A 223 -15.17 -13.27 -5.89
CA LEU A 223 -14.77 -11.90 -5.58
C LEU A 223 -13.53 -11.91 -4.70
N TYR A 224 -12.64 -10.95 -4.94
CA TYR A 224 -11.51 -10.68 -4.06
C TYR A 224 -11.93 -10.01 -2.72
N PRO A 225 -11.06 -10.08 -1.68
CA PRO A 225 -11.13 -9.13 -0.57
C PRO A 225 -11.09 -7.68 -1.10
N GLY A 226 -11.50 -6.69 -0.31
CA GLY A 226 -11.21 -5.31 -0.65
C GLY A 226 -9.70 -5.10 -0.57
N TYR A 227 -9.10 -4.39 -1.51
CA TYR A 227 -7.66 -4.14 -1.56
C TYR A 227 -7.37 -2.80 -2.23
N CYS A 228 -6.19 -2.23 -2.01
CA CYS A 228 -5.75 -1.03 -2.67
C CYS A 228 -5.35 -1.31 -4.12
N GLU A 229 -5.69 -0.40 -5.04
CA GLU A 229 -5.16 -0.46 -6.39
C GLU A 229 -3.63 -0.43 -6.38
N GLY A 230 -3.00 -1.27 -7.21
CA GLY A 230 -1.56 -1.49 -7.17
C GLY A 230 -0.69 -0.26 -7.38
N PHE A 231 -1.13 0.77 -8.10
CA PHE A 231 -0.26 1.89 -8.49
C PHE A 231 0.42 2.60 -7.31
N ALA A 232 -0.30 2.80 -6.18
CA ALA A 232 0.26 3.43 -4.99
C ALA A 232 -0.64 3.30 -3.75
N TYR A 233 -0.01 3.36 -2.58
CA TYR A 233 -0.67 3.61 -1.30
C TYR A 233 0.31 4.22 -0.30
N ILE A 234 -0.19 4.83 0.77
CA ILE A 234 0.63 5.25 1.91
C ILE A 234 0.13 4.63 3.21
N ILE A 235 1.05 4.19 4.05
CA ILE A 235 0.77 3.55 5.35
C ILE A 235 1.59 4.15 6.48
N THR A 236 1.09 4.01 7.72
CA THR A 236 1.91 4.15 8.92
C THR A 236 2.79 2.92 9.16
N PRO A 237 3.95 3.04 9.83
CA PRO A 237 4.86 1.91 10.09
C PRO A 237 4.21 0.73 10.82
N ASP A 238 3.25 0.99 11.73
CA ASP A 238 2.54 -0.07 12.45
C ASP A 238 1.73 -0.98 11.52
N VAL A 239 1.25 -0.45 10.39
CA VAL A 239 0.55 -1.22 9.36
C VAL A 239 1.54 -2.14 8.63
N ALA A 240 2.74 -1.65 8.28
CA ALA A 240 3.78 -2.47 7.68
C ALA A 240 4.18 -3.63 8.60
N THR A 241 4.42 -3.36 9.89
CA THR A 241 4.71 -4.40 10.89
C THR A 241 3.59 -5.42 11.01
N ARG A 242 2.32 -4.99 10.98
CA ARG A 242 1.17 -5.90 11.02
C ARG A 242 1.08 -6.78 9.78
N PHE A 243 1.29 -6.22 8.58
CA PHE A 243 1.33 -7.02 7.36
C PHE A 243 2.45 -8.05 7.40
N LEU A 244 3.67 -7.66 7.79
CA LEU A 244 4.78 -8.59 7.98
C LEU A 244 4.44 -9.70 9.00
N ASN A 245 3.87 -9.35 10.15
CA ASN A 245 3.52 -10.37 11.15
C ASN A 245 2.47 -11.36 10.63
N VAL A 246 1.49 -10.87 9.88
CA VAL A 246 0.46 -11.72 9.27
C VAL A 246 1.03 -12.57 8.13
N SER A 247 1.93 -12.05 7.29
CA SER A 247 2.54 -12.83 6.20
C SER A 247 3.32 -14.04 6.69
N ARG A 248 3.75 -14.06 7.97
CA ARG A 248 4.38 -15.24 8.57
C ARG A 248 3.49 -16.47 8.57
N THR A 249 2.17 -16.32 8.67
CA THR A 249 1.22 -17.43 8.77
C THR A 249 0.29 -17.55 7.55
N MET A 250 0.55 -16.77 6.50
CA MET A 250 -0.29 -16.75 5.30
C MET A 250 0.47 -17.30 4.10
N LYS A 251 -0.18 -18.18 3.35
CA LYS A 251 0.31 -18.74 2.10
C LYS A 251 0.53 -17.64 1.08
N TYR A 252 1.64 -17.73 0.37
CA TYR A 252 1.96 -16.84 -0.74
C TYR A 252 0.83 -16.74 -1.77
N TYR A 253 0.58 -15.51 -2.24
CA TYR A 253 -0.22 -15.24 -3.42
C TYR A 253 0.52 -14.23 -4.30
N TRP A 254 0.48 -14.39 -5.61
CA TRP A 254 1.43 -13.72 -6.51
C TRP A 254 1.07 -12.28 -6.88
N ILE A 255 -0.21 -11.91 -6.77
CA ILE A 255 -0.69 -10.54 -7.02
C ILE A 255 -0.43 -9.72 -5.76
N ASP A 256 0.58 -8.85 -5.80
CA ASP A 256 1.19 -8.20 -4.63
C ASP A 256 0.26 -7.23 -3.90
N ASP A 257 -0.41 -6.34 -4.64
CA ASP A 257 -1.37 -5.37 -4.08
C ASP A 257 -2.55 -6.07 -3.39
N LEU A 258 -3.11 -7.08 -4.06
CA LEU A 258 -4.17 -7.94 -3.53
C LEU A 258 -3.70 -8.77 -2.32
N TYR A 259 -2.49 -9.33 -2.37
CA TYR A 259 -1.94 -10.09 -1.26
C TYR A 259 -1.75 -9.19 -0.04
N VAL A 260 -0.98 -8.12 -0.18
CA VAL A 260 -0.56 -7.27 0.94
C VAL A 260 -1.72 -6.45 1.52
N THR A 261 -2.48 -5.76 0.68
CA THR A 261 -3.51 -4.83 1.15
C THR A 261 -4.91 -5.43 1.21
N GLY A 262 -5.09 -6.64 0.66
CA GLY A 262 -6.32 -7.42 0.72
C GLY A 262 -6.21 -8.62 1.63
N ILE A 263 -5.54 -9.68 1.19
CA ILE A 263 -5.48 -10.98 1.87
C ILE A 263 -4.88 -10.86 3.28
N LEU A 264 -3.69 -10.27 3.43
CA LEU A 264 -3.09 -10.02 4.75
C LEU A 264 -3.96 -9.07 5.58
N ASN A 265 -4.62 -8.11 4.92
CA ASN A 265 -5.44 -7.13 5.60
C ASN A 265 -6.74 -7.72 6.21
N LEU A 266 -7.22 -8.86 5.72
CA LEU A 266 -8.34 -9.58 6.35
C LEU A 266 -8.03 -9.96 7.81
N GLN A 267 -6.79 -10.38 8.07
CA GLN A 267 -6.32 -10.68 9.43
C GLN A 267 -5.78 -9.44 10.15
N ALA A 268 -5.07 -8.54 9.45
CA ALA A 268 -4.52 -7.32 10.06
C ALA A 268 -5.60 -6.31 10.47
N LYS A 269 -6.78 -6.37 9.82
CA LYS A 269 -7.98 -5.56 10.08
C LYS A 269 -7.69 -4.06 10.06
N ILE A 270 -6.91 -3.60 9.07
CA ILE A 270 -6.61 -2.18 8.87
C ILE A 270 -7.73 -1.55 8.03
N PRO A 271 -8.40 -0.50 8.53
CA PRO A 271 -9.42 0.18 7.76
C PRO A 271 -8.80 0.91 6.57
N PHE A 272 -9.44 0.83 5.41
CA PHE A 272 -9.09 1.68 4.28
C PHE A 272 -9.49 3.13 4.56
N THR A 273 -8.51 4.03 4.51
CA THR A 273 -8.77 5.47 4.42
C THR A 273 -8.92 5.82 2.95
N LYS A 274 -10.16 6.03 2.51
CA LYS A 274 -10.46 6.33 1.11
C LYS A 274 -9.92 7.71 0.73
N MET A 275 -9.38 7.82 -0.48
CA MET A 275 -9.02 9.11 -1.07
C MET A 275 -10.19 10.10 -1.04
N ALA A 276 -9.94 11.32 -0.57
CA ALA A 276 -10.94 12.40 -0.56
C ALA A 276 -11.15 12.94 -1.99
N ILE A 277 -12.25 13.67 -2.21
CA ILE A 277 -12.68 14.20 -3.53
C ILE A 277 -11.59 15.08 -4.20
N HIS A 278 -10.70 15.69 -3.42
CA HIS A 278 -9.58 16.53 -3.90
C HIS A 278 -8.20 15.89 -3.70
N HIS A 279 -8.16 14.58 -3.46
CA HIS A 279 -6.93 13.80 -3.31
C HIS A 279 -7.05 12.49 -4.08
N THR A 280 -7.70 12.51 -5.24
CA THR A 280 -7.94 11.33 -6.07
C THR A 280 -6.69 10.92 -6.83
N TYR A 281 -6.81 9.92 -7.69
CA TYR A 281 -5.84 9.67 -8.74
C TYR A 281 -6.44 9.99 -10.11
N GLU A 282 -5.58 10.14 -11.11
CA GLU A 282 -5.99 10.34 -12.51
C GLU A 282 -4.97 9.68 -13.45
N ASN A 283 -5.41 9.27 -14.64
CA ASN A 283 -4.50 8.85 -15.70
C ASN A 283 -3.89 10.09 -16.36
N MET A 284 -2.60 10.04 -16.64
CA MET A 284 -1.85 11.13 -17.27
C MET A 284 -2.47 11.53 -18.62
N LYS A 285 -2.78 12.82 -18.76
CA LYS A 285 -3.43 13.42 -19.93
C LYS A 285 -2.70 14.70 -20.34
N GLU A 286 -2.89 15.10 -21.59
CA GLU A 286 -2.35 16.37 -22.12
C GLU A 286 -2.80 17.60 -21.32
N ARG A 287 -3.98 17.52 -20.66
CA ARG A 287 -4.57 18.60 -19.84
C ARG A 287 -3.98 18.74 -18.44
N ASP A 288 -3.00 17.92 -18.06
CA ASP A 288 -2.34 17.98 -16.74
C ASP A 288 -1.41 19.21 -16.57
N THR A 289 -1.60 20.23 -17.40
CA THR A 289 -0.91 21.52 -17.36
C THR A 289 -1.72 22.60 -16.63
N THR A 290 -2.87 22.25 -16.05
CA THR A 290 -3.74 23.17 -15.29
C THR A 290 -3.55 23.03 -13.78
N SER A 291 -4.17 23.92 -12.99
CA SER A 291 -4.12 23.84 -11.51
C SER A 291 -4.87 22.62 -10.96
N GLU A 292 -5.67 21.92 -11.76
CA GLU A 292 -6.37 20.70 -11.35
C GLU A 292 -5.40 19.59 -10.95
N VAL A 293 -4.15 19.62 -11.41
CA VAL A 293 -3.11 18.65 -11.03
C VAL A 293 -2.86 18.62 -9.51
N ASN A 294 -3.18 19.71 -8.80
CA ASN A 294 -3.11 19.78 -7.35
C ASN A 294 -4.22 19.02 -6.63
N ASN A 295 -5.29 18.63 -7.32
CA ASN A 295 -6.34 17.79 -6.74
C ASN A 295 -5.98 16.29 -6.78
N TYR A 296 -4.88 15.93 -7.47
CA TYR A 296 -4.45 14.56 -7.60
C TYR A 296 -3.31 14.27 -6.64
N MET A 297 -3.48 13.21 -5.85
CA MET A 297 -2.44 12.65 -4.99
C MET A 297 -1.47 11.79 -5.82
N PHE A 298 -2.04 11.06 -6.78
CA PHE A 298 -1.33 10.12 -7.66
C PHE A 298 -1.75 10.33 -9.11
N ILE A 299 -0.81 10.25 -10.04
CA ILE A 299 -1.08 10.38 -11.47
C ILE A 299 -0.43 9.20 -12.18
N LEU A 300 -1.25 8.31 -12.76
CA LEU A 300 -0.79 7.10 -13.40
C LEU A 300 -0.40 7.39 -14.86
N ALA A 301 0.82 7.06 -15.24
CA ALA A 301 1.26 7.19 -16.62
C ALA A 301 1.16 5.83 -17.32
N LYS A 302 0.48 5.76 -18.46
CA LYS A 302 0.74 4.65 -19.39
C LYS A 302 2.18 4.79 -19.90
N TYR A 303 2.88 3.68 -20.13
CA TYR A 303 4.25 3.70 -20.67
C TYR A 303 4.40 4.58 -21.93
N SER A 304 3.39 4.56 -22.82
CA SER A 304 3.39 5.39 -24.03
C SER A 304 3.30 6.90 -23.74
N GLN A 305 2.74 7.28 -22.60
CA GLN A 305 2.53 8.67 -22.20
C GLN A 305 3.63 9.18 -21.24
N MET A 306 4.36 8.26 -20.59
CA MET A 306 5.30 8.58 -19.51
C MET A 306 6.43 9.53 -19.93
N ARG A 307 6.84 9.61 -21.20
CA ARG A 307 7.76 10.68 -21.62
C ARG A 307 7.07 11.92 -22.15
N GLN A 308 5.92 11.75 -22.80
CA GLN A 308 5.30 12.83 -23.55
C GLN A 308 4.73 13.91 -22.62
N PHE A 309 4.14 13.52 -21.50
CA PHE A 309 3.41 14.44 -20.63
C PHE A 309 4.05 14.60 -19.24
N TRP A 310 4.93 13.70 -18.82
CA TRP A 310 5.47 13.66 -17.45
C TRP A 310 6.18 14.94 -17.02
N ASP A 311 7.08 15.48 -17.85
CA ASP A 311 7.78 16.72 -17.49
C ASP A 311 6.83 17.91 -17.40
N ASN A 312 5.80 17.94 -18.25
CA ASN A 312 4.77 18.98 -18.24
C ASN A 312 3.89 18.88 -16.99
N THR A 313 3.42 17.67 -16.65
CA THR A 313 2.65 17.38 -15.44
C THR A 313 3.46 17.74 -14.19
N TRP A 314 4.73 17.33 -14.13
CA TRP A 314 5.60 17.66 -13.01
C TRP A 314 5.85 19.17 -12.90
N SER A 315 6.09 19.85 -14.02
CA SER A 315 6.26 21.30 -14.05
C SER A 315 5.01 22.03 -13.55
N ALA A 316 3.82 21.53 -13.89
CA ALA A 316 2.56 22.07 -13.38
C ALA A 316 2.44 21.89 -11.86
N ILE A 317 2.72 20.69 -11.32
CA ILE A 317 2.74 20.45 -9.87
C ILE A 317 3.68 21.42 -9.17
N VAL A 318 4.92 21.56 -9.65
CA VAL A 318 5.91 22.45 -9.05
C VAL A 318 5.45 23.91 -9.11
N ARG A 319 4.87 24.35 -10.24
CA ARG A 319 4.40 25.74 -10.42
C ARG A 319 3.28 26.12 -9.46
N PHE A 320 2.41 25.18 -9.09
CA PHE A 320 1.24 25.46 -8.25
C PHE A 320 1.41 25.07 -6.77
N ASN A 321 2.58 24.58 -6.35
CA ASN A 321 2.90 24.26 -4.94
C ASN A 321 4.13 25.01 -4.40
N LYS A 322 4.81 25.79 -5.25
CA LYS A 322 5.80 26.79 -4.86
C LYS A 322 5.14 28.15 -4.80
#